data_AF-A0A183DJZ8-F1
#
_entry.id   AF-A0A183DJZ8-F1
#
_cell.length_a   1.000
_cell.length_b   1.000
_cell.length_c   1.000
_cell.angle_alpha   90.00
_cell.angle_beta   90.00
_cell.angle_gamma   90.00
#
_symmetry.space_group_name_H-M   'P 1'
#
loop_
_entity.id
_entity.type
_entity.pdbx_description
1 polymer ?
#
loop_
_entity_poly.entity_id
_entity_poly.type
_entity_poly.pdbx_seq_one_letter_code
_entity_poly.pdbx_strand_id
1 'polypeptide(L)' 'LPVSPDFTAFFDGEIARLTISRMSEQKSGLFKCTAKNDYGEVDCSAMVTFEHSGSSFFPKFLP' A
#
# COMPACT_ATOMS: atom_id res chain seq x y z
N LEU A 1 0.94 12.26 -9.47
CA LEU A 1 1.24 10.85 -9.15
C LEU A 1 2.59 10.82 -8.43
N PRO A 2 2.78 10.04 -7.35
CA PRO A 2 4.08 9.90 -6.71
C PRO A 2 5.13 9.45 -7.73
N VAL A 3 6.21 10.20 -7.86
CA VAL A 3 7.34 9.98 -8.78
C VAL A 3 8.60 9.64 -7.98
N SER A 4 8.49 8.67 -7.07
CA SER A 4 9.64 8.11 -6.38
C SER A 4 10.02 6.76 -7.00
N PRO A 5 11.31 6.36 -7.02
CA PRO A 5 11.70 5.06 -7.56
C PRO A 5 11.14 3.87 -6.76
N ASP A 6 10.71 4.13 -5.52
CA ASP A 6 10.11 3.14 -4.63
C ASP A 6 8.58 3.06 -4.74
N PHE A 7 7.93 4.12 -5.22
CA PHE A 7 6.48 4.20 -5.40
C PHE A 7 6.15 4.85 -6.73
N THR A 8 5.57 4.07 -7.64
CA THR A 8 5.14 4.54 -8.95
C THR A 8 3.63 4.35 -9.09
N ALA A 9 2.92 5.41 -9.41
CA ALA A 9 1.48 5.34 -9.68
C ALA A 9 1.17 5.56 -11.16
N PHE A 10 0.12 4.91 -11.65
CA PHE A 10 -0.33 4.90 -13.04
C PHE A 10 -1.86 4.96 -13.11
N PHE A 11 -2.39 5.55 -14.18
CA PHE A 11 -3.81 5.56 -14.52
C PHE A 11 -3.98 5.61 -16.04
N ASP A 12 -4.82 4.75 -16.60
CA ASP A 12 -5.10 4.67 -18.06
C ASP A 12 -6.46 5.24 -18.47
N GLY A 13 -7.25 5.79 -17.52
CA GLY A 13 -8.62 6.22 -17.75
C GLY A 13 -9.66 5.28 -17.14
N GLU A 14 -9.29 4.05 -16.82
CA GLU A 14 -10.18 3.04 -16.24
C GLU A 14 -9.59 2.43 -14.96
N ILE A 15 -8.29 2.10 -14.97
CA ILE A 15 -7.59 1.40 -13.89
C ILE A 15 -6.50 2.28 -13.30
N ALA A 16 -6.61 2.54 -11.99
CA ALA A 16 -5.54 3.15 -11.19
C ALA A 16 -4.66 2.07 -10.55
N ARG A 17 -3.35 2.21 -10.67
CA ARG A 17 -2.38 1.26 -10.11
C ARG A 17 -1.30 1.98 -9.30
N LEU A 18 -1.02 1.47 -8.11
CA LEU A 18 0.15 1.82 -7.32
C LEU A 18 1.11 0.63 -7.28
N THR A 19 2.37 0.86 -7.64
CA THR A 19 3.45 -0.13 -7.56
C THR A 19 4.43 0.29 -6.48
N ILE A 20 4.68 -0.59 -5.52
CA ILE A 20 5.66 -0.42 -4.44
C ILE A 20 6.86 -1.31 -4.75
N SER A 21 8.00 -0.70 -5.09
CA SER A 21 9.24 -1.42 -5.38
C SER A 21 10.00 -1.72 -4.09
N ARG A 22 10.51 -2.95 -3.93
CA ARG A 22 11.28 -3.40 -2.76
C ARG A 22 10.60 -3.05 -1.44
N MET A 23 9.56 -3.80 -1.08
CA MET A 23 8.83 -3.58 0.18
C MET A 23 9.77 -3.64 1.39
N SER A 24 9.56 -2.76 2.37
CA SER A 24 10.26 -2.72 3.65
C SER A 24 9.28 -2.33 4.76
N GLU A 25 9.66 -2.50 6.03
CA GLU A 25 8.82 -2.14 7.17
C GLU A 25 8.31 -0.69 7.09
N GLN A 26 9.18 0.26 6.74
CA GLN A 26 8.86 1.70 6.63
C GLN A 26 7.86 2.01 5.51
N LYS A 27 7.70 1.09 4.56
CA LYS A 27 6.74 1.22 3.45
C LYS A 27 5.38 0.60 3.79
N SER A 28 5.23 0.01 4.97
CA SER A 28 3.94 -0.47 5.48
C SER A 28 3.05 0.71 5.86
N GLY A 29 1.74 0.57 5.65
CA GLY A 29 0.79 1.61 6.03
C GLY A 29 -0.56 1.45 5.33
N LEU A 30 -1.45 2.39 5.63
CA LEU A 30 -2.73 2.52 4.95
C LEU A 30 -2.55 3.29 3.64
N PHE A 31 -2.75 2.61 2.52
CA PHE A 31 -2.76 3.22 1.21
C PHE A 31 -4.19 3.57 0.81
N LYS A 32 -4.38 4.75 0.22
CA LYS A 32 -5.67 5.27 -0.22
C LYS A 32 -5.60 5.68 -1.68
N CYS A 33 -6.57 5.25 -2.47
CA CYS A 33 -6.81 5.72 -3.83
C CYS A 33 -8.10 6.54 -3.85
N THR A 34 -8.01 7.76 -4.37
CA THR A 34 -9.12 8.69 -4.52
C THR A 34 -9.38 8.90 -6.01
N ALA A 35 -10.57 8.54 -6.47
CA ALA A 35 -11.04 8.84 -7.81
C ALA A 35 -11.90 10.11 -7.75
N LYS A 36 -11.60 11.10 -8.58
CA LYS A 36 -12.26 12.41 -8.56
C LYS A 36 -12.69 12.82 -9.97
N ASN A 37 -13.87 13.41 -10.07
CA ASN A 37 -14.36 14.10 -11.26
C ASN A 37 -15.00 15.45 -10.85
N ASP A 38 -15.62 16.15 -11.80
CA ASP A 38 -16.24 17.46 -11.55
C ASP A 38 -17.46 17.40 -10.61
N TYR A 39 -18.04 16.23 -10.39
CA TYR A 39 -19.25 16.02 -9.61
C TYR A 39 -18.98 15.48 -8.20
N GLY A 40 -17.76 15.00 -7.92
CA GLY A 40 -17.41 14.49 -6.62
C GLY A 40 -16.16 13.60 -6.61
N GLU A 41 -15.98 12.91 -5.48
CA GLU A 41 -14.88 11.99 -5.25
C GLU A 41 -15.33 10.74 -4.51
N VAL A 42 -14.62 9.64 -4.74
CA VAL A 42 -14.80 8.37 -4.05
C VAL A 42 -13.44 7.81 -3.66
N ASP A 43 -13.40 7.10 -2.55
CA ASP A 43 -12.18 6.60 -1.94
C ASP A 43 -12.21 5.08 -1.76
N CYS A 44 -11.07 4.44 -1.98
CA CYS A 44 -10.80 3.09 -1.50
C CYS A 44 -9.47 3.06 -0.74
N SER A 45 -9.38 2.24 0.30
CA SER A 45 -8.18 2.13 1.13
C SER A 45 -7.85 0.68 1.45
N ALA A 46 -6.56 0.38 1.59
CA ALA A 46 -6.08 -0.94 1.98
C ALA A 46 -4.86 -0.81 2.92
N MET A 47 -4.83 -1.63 3.97
CA MET A 47 -3.65 -1.78 4.82
C MET A 47 -2.66 -2.71 4.13
N VAL A 48 -1.44 -2.22 3.92
CA VAL A 48 -0.33 -3.01 3.36
C VAL A 48 0.74 -3.15 4.43
N THR A 49 1.09 -4.38 4.77
CA THR A 49 2.07 -4.67 5.81
C THR A 49 3.21 -5.50 5.23
N PHE A 50 4.44 -5.11 5.54
CA PHE A 50 5.61 -5.91 5.23
C PHE A 50 5.67 -7.09 6.20
N GLU A 51 5.65 -8.31 5.66
CA GLU A 51 5.86 -9.53 6.44
C GLU A 51 7.28 -10.06 6.23
N HIS A 52 7.96 -10.36 7.33
CA HIS A 52 9.20 -11.12 7.29
C HIS A 52 8.86 -12.59 7.06
N SER A 53 9.34 -13.18 5.97
CA SER A 53 9.23 -14.62 5.74
C SER A 53 10.10 -15.37 6.76
N GLY A 54 9.58 -15.61 7.97
CA GLY A 54 10.28 -16.40 8.98
C GLY A 54 9.98 -16.14 10.45
N SER A 55 9.16 -15.16 10.84
CA SER A 55 8.76 -14.98 12.25
C SER A 55 7.32 -15.44 12.46
N SER A 56 7.14 -16.75 12.54
CA SER A 56 6.06 -17.32 13.34
C SER A 56 6.19 -16.74 14.75
N PHE A 57 5.39 -15.71 15.05
CA PHE A 57 5.29 -15.13 16.38
C PHE A 57 4.56 -16.13 17.27
N PHE A 58 5.24 -17.23 17.63
CA PHE A 58 4.77 -18.11 18.68
C PHE A 58 4.82 -17.28 19.97
N PRO A 59 3.68 -17.02 20.65
CA PRO A 59 3.75 -16.45 21.99
C PRO A 59 4.50 -17.46 22.86
N LYS A 60 5.77 -17.18 23.14
CA LYS A 60 6.50 -17.90 24.18
C LYS A 60 5.86 -17.49 25.50
N PHE A 61 4.97 -18.33 26.02
CA PHE A 61 4.69 -18.33 27.44
C PHE A 61 5.99 -18.72 28.14
N LEU A 62 6.69 -17.73 28.68
CA LEU A 62 7.74 -17.94 29.67
C LEU A 62 7.05 -18.40 30.98
N PRO A 63 7.70 -19.30 31.75
CA PRO A 63 7.06 -20.17 32.74
C PRO A 63 6.30 -19.42 33.85
#